data_AF-A0A5C4XDQ0-F1
#
_entry.id   AF-A0A5C4XDQ0-F1
#
_cell.length_a   1.000
_cell.length_b   1.000
_cell.length_c   1.000
_cell.angle_alpha   90.00
_cell.angle_beta   90.00
_cell.angle_gamma   90.00
#
_symmetry.space_group_name_H-M   'P 1'
#
loop_
_entity.id
_entity.type
_entity.pdbx_description
1 polymer ?
#
loop_
_entity_poly.entity_id
_entity_poly.type
_entity_poly.pdbx_seq_one_letter_code
_entity_poly.pdbx_strand_id
1 'polypeptide(L)'
;MSNQSRRGKEWVALAQSIKDRDGNTCQYNFGGCTYDKDLTVDHITALDNGGTDDEWNLITACRTCNGRKSNHVLIRKNWYDTKWFPNGIH
;
A
#
# COMPACT_ATOMS: atom_id res chain seq x y z
N MET A 1 -11.01 12.58 -17.44
CA MET A 1 -10.58 11.98 -16.17
C MET A 1 -9.44 11.04 -16.50
N SER A 2 -8.22 11.53 -16.31
CA SER A 2 -6.99 10.96 -16.87
C SER A 2 -6.75 9.57 -16.32
N ASN A 3 -6.89 8.60 -17.22
CA ASN A 3 -6.46 7.22 -17.08
C ASN A 3 -4.92 7.22 -16.94
N GLN A 4 -4.42 7.58 -15.77
CA GLN A 4 -3.00 7.45 -15.46
C GLN A 4 -2.72 5.95 -15.41
N SER A 5 -2.13 5.44 -16.47
CA SER A 5 -1.64 4.07 -16.45
C SER A 5 -0.61 3.98 -15.32
N ARG A 6 -0.93 3.21 -14.28
CA ARG A 6 -0.06 2.94 -13.10
C ARG A 6 1.12 2.02 -13.46
N ARG A 7 1.74 2.30 -14.61
CA ARG A 7 2.85 1.59 -15.24
C ARG A 7 3.94 2.56 -15.70
N GLY A 8 3.77 3.86 -15.47
CA GLY A 8 4.74 4.90 -15.78
C GLY A 8 5.88 4.98 -14.76
N LYS A 9 6.94 5.71 -15.13
CA LYS A 9 8.12 5.93 -14.29
C LYS A 9 7.78 6.54 -12.92
N GLU A 10 6.80 7.43 -12.89
CA GLU A 10 6.30 8.06 -11.65
C GLU A 10 5.81 7.02 -10.64
N TRP A 11 5.02 6.03 -11.09
CA TRP A 11 4.54 4.95 -10.23
C TRP A 11 5.69 4.07 -9.74
N VAL A 12 6.70 3.81 -10.57
CA VAL A 12 7.87 3.02 -10.16
C VAL A 12 8.64 3.74 -9.06
N ALA A 13 8.87 5.04 -9.21
CA ALA A 13 9.55 5.85 -8.20
C ALA A 13 8.75 5.93 -6.89
N LEU A 14 7.45 6.19 -6.99
CA LEU A 14 6.53 6.19 -5.84
C LEU A 14 6.54 4.84 -5.13
N ALA A 15 6.37 3.75 -5.88
CA ALA A 15 6.34 2.41 -5.30
C ALA A 15 7.66 2.04 -4.61
N GLN A 16 8.80 2.50 -5.14
CA GLN A 16 10.09 2.32 -4.48
C GLN A 16 10.16 3.11 -3.16
N SER A 17 9.72 4.38 -3.16
CA SER A 17 9.65 5.20 -1.95
C SER A 17 8.76 4.58 -0.86
N ILE A 18 7.61 4.03 -1.25
CA ILE A 18 6.72 3.31 -0.32
C ILE A 18 7.42 2.10 0.30
N LYS A 19 8.14 1.32 -0.50
CA LYS A 19 8.91 0.15 -0.01
C LYS A 19 10.00 0.56 0.96
N ASP A 20 10.74 1.61 0.65
CA ASP A 20 11.82 2.08 1.52
C ASP A 20 11.27 2.61 2.85
N ARG A 21 10.16 3.35 2.82
CA ARG A 21 9.41 3.80 3.99
C ARG A 21 8.90 2.64 4.86
N ASP A 22 8.46 1.57 4.23
CA ASP A 22 7.99 0.34 4.88
C ASP A 22 9.13 -0.61 5.30
N GLY A 23 10.40 -0.22 5.10
CA GLY A 23 11.56 -1.04 5.46
C GLY A 23 11.70 -2.30 4.61
N ASN A 24 11.29 -2.23 3.33
CA ASN A 24 11.27 -3.35 2.39
C ASN A 24 10.64 -4.62 3.00
N THR A 25 9.53 -4.45 3.72
CA THR A 25 8.81 -5.54 4.39
C THR A 25 7.30 -5.39 4.21
N CYS A 26 6.61 -6.52 4.05
CA CYS A 26 5.15 -6.58 4.00
C CYS A 26 4.54 -6.12 5.32
N GLN A 27 3.61 -5.17 5.25
CA GLN A 27 2.96 -4.62 6.44
C GLN A 27 1.70 -5.40 6.87
N TYR A 28 1.10 -6.18 5.98
CA TYR A 28 -0.16 -6.89 6.27
C TYR A 28 0.00 -8.10 7.20
N ASN A 29 1.10 -8.84 7.08
CA ASN A 29 1.43 -9.98 7.94
C ASN A 29 0.28 -10.99 8.11
N PHE A 30 -0.46 -11.28 7.04
CA PHE A 30 -1.45 -12.35 7.03
C PHE A 30 -0.78 -13.73 7.08
N GLY A 31 -1.56 -14.79 7.31
CA GLY A 31 -1.03 -16.16 7.21
C GLY A 31 -0.33 -16.38 5.86
N GLY A 32 0.80 -17.08 5.84
CA GLY A 32 1.58 -17.30 4.62
C GLY A 32 2.27 -16.04 4.06
N CYS A 33 2.40 -14.97 4.85
CA CYS A 33 3.21 -13.80 4.49
C CYS A 33 4.66 -14.22 4.16
N THR A 34 5.19 -13.70 3.06
CA THR A 34 6.58 -13.89 2.65
C THR A 34 7.50 -12.75 3.09
N TYR A 35 6.98 -11.85 3.94
CA TYR A 35 7.66 -10.71 4.54
C TYR A 35 8.38 -9.82 3.54
N ASP A 36 9.64 -10.10 3.25
CA ASP A 36 10.56 -9.34 2.39
C ASP A 36 10.57 -9.79 0.91
N LYS A 37 9.86 -10.89 0.58
CA LYS A 37 9.82 -11.44 -0.80
C LYS A 37 8.56 -11.04 -1.56
N ASP A 38 8.71 -10.89 -2.88
CA ASP A 38 7.64 -10.59 -3.84
C ASP A 38 6.81 -9.36 -3.44
N LEU A 39 7.52 -8.31 -3.04
CA LEU A 39 6.92 -7.07 -2.56
C LEU A 39 6.28 -6.26 -3.68
N THR A 40 5.04 -5.89 -3.43
CA THR A 40 4.20 -5.02 -4.23
C THR A 40 3.75 -3.83 -3.39
N VAL A 41 3.21 -2.81 -4.04
CA VAL A 41 2.51 -1.71 -3.36
C VAL A 41 1.03 -1.90 -3.61
N ASP A 42 0.26 -1.87 -2.54
CA ASP A 42 -1.18 -2.03 -2.54
C ASP A 42 -1.87 -0.75 -2.06
N HIS A 43 -3.09 -0.52 -2.56
CA HIS A 43 -3.96 0.56 -2.12
C HIS A 43 -4.79 0.10 -0.92
N ILE A 44 -4.60 0.70 0.25
CA ILE A 44 -5.37 0.40 1.47
C ILE A 44 -6.87 0.49 1.17
N THR A 45 -7.30 1.62 0.60
CA THR A 45 -8.63 1.79 0.00
C THR A 45 -8.53 1.50 -1.49
N ALA A 46 -9.27 0.52 -1.98
CA ALA A 46 -9.32 0.21 -3.40
C ALA A 46 -9.76 1.44 -4.22
N LEU A 47 -9.22 1.57 -5.41
CA LEU A 47 -9.52 2.68 -6.32
C LEU A 47 -11.01 2.72 -6.71
N ASP A 48 -11.61 1.55 -6.91
CA ASP A 48 -13.05 1.40 -7.20
C ASP A 48 -13.92 1.89 -6.03
N ASN A 49 -13.35 1.94 -4.82
CA ASN A 49 -13.97 2.50 -3.61
C ASN A 49 -13.52 3.95 -3.32
N GLY A 50 -12.91 4.64 -4.29
CA GLY A 50 -12.48 6.03 -4.15
C GLY A 50 -11.09 6.23 -3.54
N GLY A 51 -10.27 5.18 -3.45
CA GLY A 51 -8.88 5.31 -3.05
C GLY A 51 -8.04 6.13 -4.03
N THR A 52 -6.97 6.74 -3.52
CA THR A 52 -6.02 7.56 -4.30
C THR A 52 -4.65 6.92 -4.35
N ASP A 53 -3.78 7.41 -5.25
CA ASP A 53 -2.36 7.05 -5.30
C ASP A 53 -1.52 7.86 -4.30
N ASP A 54 -2.16 8.50 -3.31
CA ASP A 54 -1.46 9.23 -2.26
C ASP A 54 -0.73 8.27 -1.33
N GLU A 55 0.46 8.67 -0.85
CA GLU A 55 1.32 7.83 -0.02
C GLU A 55 0.61 7.24 1.20
N TRP A 56 -0.32 7.98 1.82
CA TRP A 56 -1.10 7.52 2.98
C TRP A 56 -2.06 6.37 2.65
N ASN A 57 -2.47 6.24 1.39
CA ASN A 57 -3.32 5.15 0.91
C ASN A 57 -2.51 4.00 0.30
N LEU A 58 -1.18 4.12 0.22
CA LEU A 58 -0.30 3.09 -0.31
C LEU A 58 0.42 2.34 0.81
N ILE A 59 0.65 1.05 0.62
CA ILE A 59 1.36 0.21 1.58
C ILE A 59 2.12 -0.92 0.91
N THR A 60 3.28 -1.29 1.45
CA THR A 60 4.05 -2.44 0.98
C THR A 60 3.41 -3.74 1.43
N ALA A 61 3.12 -4.61 0.47
CA ALA A 61 2.50 -5.90 0.68
C ALA A 61 3.19 -6.96 -0.18
N CYS A 62 3.50 -8.13 0.40
CA CYS A 62 3.88 -9.28 -0.41
C CYS A 62 2.71 -9.73 -1.28
N ARG A 63 3.02 -10.34 -2.43
CA ARG A 63 2.00 -10.84 -3.38
C ARG A 63 0.96 -11.74 -2.72
N THR A 64 1.36 -12.59 -1.79
CA THR A 64 0.46 -13.48 -1.03
C THR A 64 -0.54 -12.71 -0.18
N CYS A 65 -0.07 -11.68 0.56
CA CYS A 65 -0.95 -10.88 1.40
C CYS A 65 -1.86 -9.98 0.56
N ASN A 66 -1.30 -9.37 -0.49
CA ASN A 66 -2.04 -8.51 -1.41
C ASN A 66 -3.19 -9.29 -2.08
N GLY A 67 -2.93 -10.49 -2.63
CA GLY A 67 -3.99 -11.33 -3.21
C GLY A 67 -5.05 -11.77 -2.21
N ARG A 68 -4.70 -11.94 -0.93
CA ARG A 68 -5.65 -12.28 0.14
C ARG A 68 -6.57 -11.13 0.52
N LYS A 69 -6.13 -9.88 0.38
CA LYS A 69 -6.91 -8.69 0.73
C LYS A 69 -8.18 -8.55 -0.11
N SER A 70 -8.17 -8.93 -1.39
CA SER A 70 -9.38 -8.89 -2.22
C SER A 70 -10.54 -9.70 -1.63
N ASN A 71 -10.25 -10.70 -0.79
CA ASN A 71 -11.25 -11.53 -0.13
C ASN A 71 -11.64 -11.03 1.28
N HIS A 72 -10.97 -10.01 1.80
CA HIS A 72 -11.25 -9.45 3.12
C HIS A 72 -11.28 -7.93 3.01
N VAL A 73 -12.46 -7.33 3.15
CA VAL A 73 -12.55 -5.91 3.54
C VAL A 73 -11.80 -5.81 4.87
N LEU A 74 -10.57 -5.31 4.81
CA LEU A 74 -9.78 -5.11 6.01
C LEU A 74 -10.49 -4.04 6.81
N ILE A 75 -11.26 -4.45 7.82
CA ILE A 75 -11.67 -3.57 8.90
C ILE A 75 -10.37 -2.92 9.36
N ARG A 76 -10.32 -1.61 9.20
CA ARG A 76 -9.19 -0.74 9.49
C ARG A 76 -8.54 -1.20 10.80
N LYS A 77 -7.42 -1.94 10.72
CA LYS A 77 -6.51 -1.92 11.86
C LYS A 77 -6.09 -0.46 11.90
N ASN A 78 -6.48 0.24 12.97
CA ASN A 78 -6.05 1.59 13.27
C ASN A 78 -4.52 1.62 13.37
N TRP A 79 -3.84 1.64 12.23
CA TRP A 79 -2.43 1.99 12.13
C TRP A 79 -2.38 3.49 11.88
N TYR A 80 -2.90 4.25 12.86
CA TYR A 80 -2.61 5.67 13.01
C TYR A 80 -1.16 5.78 13.48
N ASP A 81 -0.23 5.52 12.58
CA ASP A 81 1.14 5.92 12.79
C ASP A 81 1.24 7.37 12.27
N THR A 82 1.62 8.28 13.14
CA THR A 82 1.64 9.73 12.85
C THR A 82 2.79 10.11 11.92
N LYS A 83 3.72 9.20 11.63
CA LYS A 83 4.88 9.46 10.76
C LYS A 83 4.56 9.53 9.25
N TRP A 84 3.34 9.18 8.83
CA TRP A 84 2.92 9.10 7.43
C TRP A 84 2.16 10.37 6.97
N PHE A 85 1.94 11.30 7.89
CA PHE A 85 1.34 12.62 7.63
C PHE A 85 2.37 13.69 7.94
N PRO A 86 3.19 14.14 6.96
CA PRO A 86 4.18 15.18 7.22
C PRO A 86 3.57 16.51 7.71
N ASN A 87 2.25 16.70 7.56
CA ASN A 87 1.52 17.91 7.99
C ASN A 87 0.36 17.67 8.97
N GLY A 88 0.32 16.52 9.65
CA GLY A 88 -0.69 16.25 10.68
C GLY A 88 -2.07 15.87 10.15
N ILE A 89 -2.87 15.28 11.04
CA ILE A 89 -4.22 14.75 10.80
C ILE A 89 -5.18 15.93 10.56
N HIS A 90 -5.89 15.92 9.43
CA HIS A 90 -7.09 16.73 9.22
C HIS A 90 -8.34 15.90 9.47
#